data_AF-A0AAP3M793-F1
#
_entry.id   AF-A0AAP3M793-F1
#
_cell.length_a   1.000
_cell.length_b   1.000
_cell.length_c   1.000
_cell.angle_alpha   90.00
_cell.angle_beta   90.00
_cell.angle_gamma   90.00
#
_symmetry.space_group_name_H-M   'P 1'
#
loop_
_entity.id
_entity.type
_entity.pdbx_description
1 polymer ?
#
loop_
_entity_poly.entity_id
_entity_poly.type
_entity_poly.pdbx_seq_one_letter_code
_entity_poly.pdbx_strand_id
1 'polypeptide(L)'
;MSQTEKAIRFAELHRKGDPLVLYNIWDAAGANALVEEGVPAVATSSWAMAAAHGYEDGESIPLDFVLRIIERICATVSVPVLCGFRRRLCHHPCCACRKHPQNHPRRGCGDQF
;
A
#
# COMPACT_ATOMS: atom_id res chain seq x y z
N MET A 1 13.05 -15.57 -0.74
CA MET A 1 11.66 -15.95 -0.44
C MET A 1 10.77 -15.52 -1.58
N SER A 2 9.91 -16.41 -2.06
CA SER A 2 8.85 -16.07 -3.01
C SER A 2 7.80 -15.15 -2.36
N GLN A 3 6.97 -14.51 -3.18
CA GLN A 3 5.87 -13.68 -2.67
C GLN A 3 4.90 -14.49 -1.79
N THR A 4 4.62 -15.74 -2.17
CA THR A 4 3.77 -16.65 -1.41
C THR A 4 4.35 -16.97 -0.03
N GLU A 5 5.65 -17.25 0.04
CA GLU A 5 6.34 -17.49 1.33
C GLU A 5 6.29 -16.27 2.24
N LYS A 6 6.48 -15.05 1.68
CA LYS A 6 6.35 -13.80 2.45
C LYS A 6 4.93 -13.62 2.98
N ALA A 7 3.91 -13.93 2.19
CA ALA A 7 2.51 -13.82 2.60
C ALA A 7 2.15 -14.81 3.72
N ILE A 8 2.60 -16.07 3.61
CA ILE A 8 2.40 -17.09 4.65
C ILE A 8 3.08 -16.64 5.95
N ARG A 9 4.35 -16.23 5.88
CA ARG A 9 5.09 -15.73 7.05
C ARG A 9 4.39 -14.53 7.69
N PHE A 10 3.87 -13.59 6.91
CA PHE A 10 3.13 -12.45 7.44
C PHE A 10 1.85 -12.87 8.17
N ALA A 11 1.10 -13.84 7.63
CA ALA A 11 -0.09 -14.37 8.30
C ALA A 11 0.26 -15.05 9.64
N GLU A 12 1.37 -15.80 9.70
CA GLU A 12 1.84 -16.48 10.91
C GLU A 12 2.23 -15.51 12.05
N LEU A 13 2.56 -14.26 11.73
CA LEU A 13 2.85 -13.21 12.72
C LEU A 13 1.58 -12.69 13.42
N HIS A 14 0.38 -12.92 12.89
CA HIS A 14 -0.87 -12.44 13.48
C HIS A 14 -1.39 -13.43 14.51
N ARG A 15 -0.89 -13.33 15.75
CA ARG A 15 -1.21 -14.28 16.84
C ARG A 15 -2.07 -13.63 17.91
N LYS A 16 -3.18 -14.28 18.27
CA LYS A 16 -4.01 -13.81 19.39
C LYS A 16 -3.21 -13.90 20.68
N GLY A 17 -3.13 -12.79 21.41
CA GLY A 17 -2.36 -12.69 22.66
C GLY A 17 -0.89 -12.27 22.48
N ASP A 18 -0.39 -12.22 21.25
CA ASP A 18 0.95 -11.73 20.90
C ASP A 18 0.82 -10.85 19.63
N PRO A 19 0.31 -9.62 19.78
CA PRO A 19 -0.02 -8.78 18.63
C PRO A 19 1.25 -8.30 17.91
N LEU A 20 1.23 -8.43 16.59
CA LEU A 20 2.27 -7.89 15.72
C LEU A 20 2.28 -6.36 15.76
N VAL A 21 3.42 -5.77 16.14
CA VAL A 21 3.67 -4.33 16.01
C VAL A 21 4.17 -4.04 14.59
N LEU A 22 3.42 -3.22 13.85
CA LEU A 22 3.77 -2.78 12.50
C LEU A 22 4.12 -1.30 12.50
N TYR A 23 5.32 -1.00 12.03
CA TYR A 23 5.79 0.36 11.83
C TYR A 23 5.49 0.81 10.40
N ASN A 24 4.91 2.00 10.29
CA ASN A 24 4.70 2.64 9.00
C ASN A 24 5.99 3.32 8.55
N ILE A 25 6.52 2.88 7.41
CA ILE A 25 7.66 3.49 6.71
C ILE A 25 7.21 4.11 5.38
N TRP A 26 8.05 4.98 4.84
CA TRP A 26 7.78 5.73 3.61
C TRP A 26 8.95 5.71 2.62
N ASP A 27 10.10 5.10 2.98
CA ASP A 27 11.26 4.95 2.10
C ASP A 27 12.06 3.67 2.41
N ALA A 28 13.07 3.40 1.57
CA ALA A 28 13.94 2.23 1.69
C ALA A 28 14.87 2.28 2.91
N ALA A 29 15.35 3.46 3.28
CA ALA A 29 16.29 3.63 4.39
C ALA A 29 15.62 3.30 5.74
N GLY A 30 14.40 3.82 5.97
CA GLY A 30 13.61 3.51 7.15
C GLY A 30 13.22 2.04 7.22
N ALA A 31 12.92 1.41 6.08
CA ALA A 31 12.65 -0.03 6.03
C ALA A 31 13.88 -0.85 6.46
N ASN A 32 15.07 -0.51 5.95
CA ASN A 32 16.31 -1.21 6.32
C ASN A 32 16.64 -1.02 7.81
N ALA A 33 16.55 0.21 8.30
CA ALA A 33 16.86 0.52 9.71
C ALA A 33 16.00 -0.29 10.68
N LEU A 34 14.70 -0.43 10.43
CA LEU A 34 13.83 -1.24 11.29
C LEU A 34 14.15 -2.74 11.20
N VAL A 35 14.49 -3.24 10.01
CA VAL A 35 14.84 -4.65 9.82
C VAL A 35 16.17 -5.00 10.48
N GLU A 36 17.13 -4.08 10.52
CA GLU A 36 18.38 -4.21 11.29
C GLU A 36 18.10 -4.33 12.80
N GLU A 37 17.08 -3.64 13.31
CA GLU A 37 16.57 -3.78 14.68
C GLU A 37 15.72 -5.06 14.89
N GLY A 38 15.62 -5.93 13.88
CA GLY A 38 15.01 -7.25 14.00
C GLY A 38 13.48 -7.26 13.89
N VAL A 39 12.83 -6.21 13.37
CA VAL A 39 11.38 -6.26 13.17
C VAL A 39 11.01 -7.35 12.14
N PRO A 40 9.96 -8.15 12.40
CA PRO A 40 9.65 -9.30 11.56
C PRO A 40 8.87 -8.94 10.28
N ALA A 41 8.32 -7.72 10.20
CA ALA A 41 7.62 -7.16 9.05
C ALA A 41 7.52 -5.63 9.17
N VAL A 42 7.29 -4.95 8.05
CA VAL A 42 7.06 -3.48 7.98
C VAL A 42 5.79 -3.17 7.19
N ALA A 43 5.24 -1.98 7.37
CA ALA A 43 4.07 -1.51 6.62
C ALA A 43 4.36 -0.15 5.95
N THR A 44 3.69 0.15 4.83
CA THR A 44 3.73 1.48 4.21
C THR A 44 2.47 2.28 4.54
N SER A 45 2.62 3.60 4.62
CA SER A 45 1.49 4.52 4.78
C SER A 45 1.42 5.49 3.61
N SER A 46 0.31 5.47 2.86
CA SER A 46 0.06 6.46 1.79
C SER A 46 0.15 7.91 2.25
N TRP A 47 -0.33 8.23 3.46
CA TRP A 47 -0.20 9.58 4.02
C TRP A 47 1.27 9.94 4.23
N ALA A 48 2.05 9.03 4.83
CA ALA A 48 3.47 9.28 5.11
C ALA A 48 4.29 9.41 3.82
N MET A 49 4.03 8.56 2.81
CA MET A 49 4.68 8.67 1.49
C MET A 49 4.30 9.98 0.78
N ALA A 50 3.03 10.39 0.83
CA ALA A 50 2.61 11.68 0.28
C ALA A 50 3.36 12.85 0.95
N ALA A 51 3.29 12.91 2.29
CA ALA A 51 3.90 13.96 3.08
C ALA A 51 5.43 14.04 2.88
N ALA A 52 6.12 12.88 2.89
CA ALA A 52 7.57 12.80 2.70
C ALA A 52 8.03 13.31 1.32
N HIS A 53 7.15 13.26 0.32
CA HIS A 53 7.44 13.69 -1.04
C HIS A 53 6.76 15.02 -1.43
N GLY A 54 6.24 15.78 -0.45
CA GLY A 54 5.67 17.11 -0.68
C GLY A 54 4.28 17.11 -1.30
N TYR A 55 3.57 15.98 -1.26
CA TYR A 55 2.19 15.87 -1.71
C TYR A 55 1.22 15.96 -0.53
N GLU A 56 0.04 16.53 -0.78
CA GLU A 56 -1.09 16.43 0.15
C GLU A 56 -1.61 14.99 0.23
N ASP A 57 -2.23 14.63 1.35
CA ASP A 57 -2.96 13.36 1.46
C ASP A 57 -4.15 13.31 0.50
N GLY A 58 -4.66 12.10 0.25
CA GLY A 58 -5.88 11.92 -0.53
C GLY A 58 -5.65 11.60 -2.00
N GLU A 59 -4.59 10.84 -2.31
CA GLU A 59 -4.24 10.35 -3.66
C GLU A 59 -3.63 11.43 -4.58
N SER A 60 -3.11 12.52 -4.00
CA SER A 60 -2.42 13.58 -4.76
C SER A 60 -1.05 13.14 -5.29
N ILE A 61 -0.41 12.17 -4.63
CA ILE A 61 0.83 11.55 -5.11
C ILE A 61 0.53 10.58 -6.28
N PRO A 62 1.24 10.68 -7.42
CA PRO A 62 0.99 9.80 -8.56
C PRO A 62 1.20 8.32 -8.21
N LEU A 63 0.30 7.44 -8.68
CA LEU A 63 0.34 6.01 -8.36
C LEU A 63 1.63 5.34 -8.85
N ASP A 64 2.10 5.67 -10.05
CA ASP A 64 3.36 5.16 -10.60
C ASP A 64 4.56 5.56 -9.74
N PHE A 65 4.50 6.74 -9.10
CA PHE A 65 5.53 7.19 -8.18
C PHE A 65 5.48 6.42 -6.87
N VAL A 66 4.28 6.20 -6.30
CA VAL A 66 4.08 5.33 -5.13
C VAL A 66 4.58 3.91 -5.38
N LEU A 67 4.26 3.32 -6.53
CA LEU A 67 4.70 1.98 -6.89
C LEU A 67 6.22 1.88 -6.97
N ARG A 68 6.90 2.90 -7.50
CA ARG A 68 8.37 2.98 -7.52
C ARG A 68 8.98 3.06 -6.12
N ILE A 69 8.33 3.77 -5.19
CA ILE A 69 8.76 3.81 -3.78
C ILE A 69 8.62 2.41 -3.16
N ILE A 70 7.47 1.78 -3.33
CA ILE A 70 7.19 0.42 -2.81
C ILE A 70 8.16 -0.61 -3.38
N GLU A 71 8.43 -0.56 -4.69
CA GLU A 71 9.39 -1.45 -5.34
C GLU A 71 10.77 -1.35 -4.71
N ARG A 72 11.24 -0.12 -4.45
CA ARG A 72 12.53 0.13 -3.78
C ARG A 72 12.55 -0.40 -2.34
N ILE A 73 11.47 -0.21 -1.59
CA ILE A 73 11.33 -0.75 -0.23
C ILE A 73 11.42 -2.28 -0.27
N CYS A 74 10.61 -2.92 -1.12
CA CYS A 74 10.56 -4.38 -1.25
C CYS A 74 11.88 -5.00 -1.73
N ALA A 75 12.66 -4.27 -2.54
CA ALA A 75 13.99 -4.69 -2.98
C ALA A 75 15.06 -4.56 -1.88
N THR A 76 14.85 -3.68 -0.90
CA THR A 76 15.81 -3.41 0.17
C THR A 76 15.71 -4.42 1.31
N VAL A 77 14.50 -4.92 1.61
CA VAL A 77 14.26 -5.80 2.75
C VAL A 77 13.78 -7.20 2.37
N SER A 78 14.27 -8.20 3.09
CA SER A 78 13.86 -9.59 2.89
C SER A 78 12.54 -9.93 3.60
N VAL A 79 12.16 -9.17 4.65
CA VAL A 79 10.93 -9.40 5.42
C VAL A 79 9.65 -9.06 4.62
N PRO A 80 8.46 -9.52 5.07
CA PRO A 80 7.19 -9.10 4.46
C PRO A 80 6.93 -7.59 4.61
N VAL A 81 6.37 -6.99 3.56
CA VAL A 81 5.99 -5.58 3.50
C VAL A 81 4.48 -5.49 3.26
N LEU A 82 3.74 -4.91 4.21
CA LEU A 82 2.33 -4.59 4.04
C LEU A 82 2.19 -3.26 3.29
N CYS A 83 1.62 -3.28 2.09
CA CYS A 83 1.42 -2.06 1.30
C CYS A 83 0.08 -1.39 1.61
N GLY A 84 0.10 -0.19 2.20
CA GLY A 84 -1.10 0.57 2.55
C GLY A 84 -1.29 1.82 1.69
N PHE A 85 -2.30 1.84 0.80
CA PHE A 85 -2.73 3.03 0.07
C PHE A 85 -4.25 3.22 0.03
N ARG A 86 -4.69 4.48 -0.01
CA ARG A 86 -6.11 4.83 -0.17
C ARG A 86 -6.54 4.50 -1.63
N ARG A 87 -7.65 3.75 -1.76
CA ARG A 87 -8.37 3.23 -2.97
C ARG A 87 -7.86 1.97 -3.69
N ARG A 88 -8.86 1.25 -4.25
CA ARG A 88 -8.80 -0.02 -5.01
C ARG A 88 -7.93 0.10 -6.26
N LEU A 89 -7.10 -0.91 -6.49
CA LEU A 89 -6.54 -1.25 -7.81
C LEU A 89 -7.69 -1.67 -8.75
N CYS A 90 -8.38 -0.72 -9.37
CA CYS A 90 -9.27 -0.98 -10.50
C CYS A 90 -8.52 -0.61 -11.77
N HIS A 91 -8.03 -1.60 -12.54
CA HIS A 91 -7.37 -1.39 -13.84
C HIS A 91 -8.35 -1.09 -15.00
N HIS A 92 -9.63 -0.82 -14.71
CA HIS A 92 -10.65 -0.61 -15.72
C HIS A 92 -11.01 0.88 -15.88
N PRO A 93 -10.94 1.46 -17.09
CA PRO A 93 -11.20 2.89 -17.33
C PRO A 93 -12.64 3.33 -16.99
N CYS A 94 -13.59 2.40 -16.81
CA CYS A 94 -14.96 2.72 -16.42
C CYS A 94 -15.13 3.11 -14.92
N CYS A 95 -14.15 2.80 -14.05
CA CYS A 95 -14.30 3.02 -12.60
C CYS A 95 -13.97 4.45 -12.11
N ALA A 96 -13.70 5.40 -13.02
CA ALA A 96 -13.57 6.83 -12.70
C ALA A 96 -14.88 7.48 -12.22
N CYS A 97 -15.97 6.73 -12.08
CA CYS A 97 -17.26 7.25 -11.67
C CYS A 97 -17.47 7.16 -10.14
N ARG A 98 -16.86 8.11 -9.40
CA ARG A 98 -17.45 8.84 -8.24
C ARG A 98 -16.37 9.46 -7.35
N LYS A 99 -16.05 10.71 -7.65
CA LYS A 99 -15.96 11.81 -6.67
C LYS A 99 -16.44 13.11 -7.36
N HIS A 100 -17.70 13.12 -7.81
CA HIS A 100 -18.42 14.36 -8.04
C HIS A 100 -19.64 14.36 -7.11
N PRO A 101 -19.74 15.28 -6.13
CA PRO A 101 -21.05 15.75 -5.72
C PRO A 101 -21.59 16.62 -6.87
N GLN A 102 -22.91 16.73 -7.00
CA GLN A 102 -23.69 17.45 -8.02
C GLN A 102 -24.12 16.61 -9.25
N ASN A 103 -25.37 16.14 -9.17
CA ASN A 103 -26.35 15.89 -10.24
C ASN A 103 -25.91 15.24 -11.58
N HIS A 104 -26.22 13.96 -11.78
CA HIS A 104 -26.82 13.42 -13.02
C HIS A 104 -27.30 11.95 -12.84
N PRO A 105 -28.29 11.47 -13.63
CA PRO A 105 -29.05 10.25 -13.34
C PRO A 105 -28.29 8.97 -13.70
N ARG A 106 -28.50 7.93 -12.89
CA ARG A 106 -27.90 6.58 -13.05
C ARG A 106 -28.34 5.96 -14.39
N ARG A 107 -27.40 5.67 -15.29
CA ARG A 107 -27.58 4.63 -16.31
C ARG A 107 -26.70 3.44 -15.94
N GLY A 108 -27.33 2.27 -15.89
CA GLY A 108 -26.75 1.01 -15.45
C GLY A 108 -25.68 0.52 -16.43
N CYS A 109 -24.63 -0.06 -15.87
CA CYS A 109 -23.63 -0.81 -16.62
C CYS A 109 -24.08 -2.28 -16.62
N GLY A 110 -24.94 -2.62 -17.56
CA GLY A 110 -25.25 -3.97 -17.96
C GLY A 110 -25.40 -3.90 -19.47
N ASP A 111 -24.36 -4.34 -20.18
CA ASP A 111 -24.37 -4.79 -21.57
C ASP A 111 -22.92 -4.73 -22.10
N GLN A 112 -22.28 -5.90 -22.11
CA GLN A 112 -21.49 -6.46 -23.23
C GLN A 112 -20.44 -7.44 -22.69
N PHE A 113 -20.40 -8.58 -23.39
CA PHE A 113 -19.75 -9.87 -23.14
C PHE A 113 -18.28 -9.82 -22.73
#